data_AF-A0A8X7Z279-F1
#
_entry.id   AF-A0A8X7Z279-F1
#
_cell.length_a   1.000
_cell.length_b   1.000
_cell.length_c   1.000
_cell.angle_alpha   90.00
_cell.angle_beta   90.00
_cell.angle_gamma   90.00
#
_symmetry.space_group_name_H-M   'P 1'
#
loop_
_entity.id
_entity.type
_entity.pdbx_description
1 polymer ?
#
loop_
_entity_poly.entity_id
_entity_poly.type
_entity_poly.pdbx_seq_one_letter_code
_entity_poly.pdbx_strand_id
1 'polypeptide(L)'
;MILGDRCIAELCGQDHKRIRDALLSFLKPESLRNYVGKMDEEVRMHMEMHWQGKQEITMIGGIWSVPINLPFTRFNRGLRASARVRNFLMDLIAEKRTELRKGADPHQDLITCLLSTRDQNNGEEMTEKEIVDNVILVLTAGHDTSAILTTFLIRIFWTMNMTHMDDSIFTEPSKLDPTRFDNQASIPPYSCIAFGAGPQMCPGYEFAKIESLVTIHYLVTQFTWKLCADTGFSRNPRHLSSKGLPIQITPMEYPPIQGVP
;
A
#
# COMPACT_ATOMS: atom_id res chain seq x y z
N MET A 1 20.74 5.38 -3.88
CA MET A 1 19.82 4.72 -2.93
C MET A 1 18.79 3.91 -3.70
N ILE A 2 18.30 2.75 -3.21
CA ILE A 2 17.32 1.90 -3.95
C ILE A 2 16.06 2.70 -4.30
N LEU A 3 15.53 3.48 -3.35
CA LEU A 3 14.34 4.32 -3.50
C LEU A 3 14.63 5.71 -4.10
N GLY A 4 15.90 6.05 -4.28
CA GLY A 4 16.32 7.39 -4.71
C GLY A 4 16.29 8.43 -3.59
N ASP A 5 16.90 9.58 -3.85
CA ASP A 5 17.13 10.70 -2.91
C ASP A 5 16.30 11.96 -3.26
N ARG A 6 15.42 11.89 -4.27
CA ARG A 6 14.48 12.96 -4.63
C ARG A 6 13.02 12.48 -4.54
N CYS A 7 12.73 11.65 -3.54
CA CYS A 7 11.37 11.19 -3.23
C CYS A 7 10.80 11.94 -2.02
N ILE A 8 9.47 11.91 -1.85
CA ILE A 8 8.77 12.60 -0.76
C ILE A 8 9.29 12.24 0.64
N ALA A 9 9.88 11.04 0.82
CA ALA A 9 10.45 10.64 2.11
C ALA A 9 11.75 11.39 2.48
N GLU A 10 12.49 11.89 1.50
CA GLU A 10 13.80 12.55 1.69
C GLU A 10 13.71 14.07 1.52
N LEU A 11 12.69 14.56 0.82
CA LEU A 11 12.51 15.97 0.53
C LEU A 11 11.94 16.74 1.73
N CYS A 12 12.23 18.04 1.78
CA CYS A 12 11.75 18.95 2.81
C CYS A 12 11.20 20.24 2.17
N GLY A 13 10.44 21.02 2.95
CA GLY A 13 9.98 22.34 2.52
C GLY A 13 9.05 22.30 1.30
N GLN A 14 9.31 23.18 0.31
CA GLN A 14 8.44 23.34 -0.86
C GLN A 14 8.45 22.13 -1.79
N ASP A 15 9.62 21.51 -2.03
CA ASP A 15 9.73 20.30 -2.84
C ASP A 15 8.86 19.16 -2.29
N HIS A 16 8.91 18.97 -0.96
CA HIS A 16 8.04 18.00 -0.27
C HIS A 16 6.56 18.34 -0.44
N LYS A 17 6.18 19.60 -0.18
CA LYS A 17 4.79 20.05 -0.30
C LYS A 17 4.25 19.81 -1.71
N ARG A 18 5.03 20.17 -2.74
CA ARG A 18 4.67 20.02 -4.16
C ARG A 18 4.36 18.57 -4.51
N ILE A 19 5.25 17.64 -4.17
CA ILE A 19 5.04 16.21 -4.44
C ILE A 19 3.87 15.66 -3.63
N ARG A 20 3.76 16.07 -2.35
CA ARG A 20 2.66 15.64 -1.49
C ARG A 20 1.30 16.07 -2.04
N ASP A 21 1.18 17.32 -2.46
CA ASP A 21 -0.06 17.85 -3.04
C ASP A 21 -0.44 17.10 -4.32
N ALA A 22 0.55 16.79 -5.17
CA ALA A 22 0.34 15.95 -6.35
C ALA A 22 -0.17 14.55 -5.99
N LEU A 23 0.47 13.87 -5.05
CA LEU A 23 0.05 12.55 -4.58
C LEU A 23 -1.37 12.58 -3.98
N LEU A 24 -1.69 13.58 -3.16
CA LEU A 24 -3.02 13.74 -2.57
C LEU A 24 -4.08 14.05 -3.63
N SER A 25 -3.74 14.81 -4.67
CA SER A 25 -4.66 15.06 -5.79
C SER A 25 -5.01 13.79 -6.58
N PHE A 26 -4.06 12.86 -6.69
CA PHE A 26 -4.25 11.57 -7.35
C PHE A 26 -4.97 10.56 -6.46
N LEU A 27 -4.63 10.51 -5.17
CA LEU A 27 -5.11 9.52 -4.20
C LEU A 27 -6.36 9.96 -3.43
N LYS A 28 -6.98 11.09 -3.80
CA LYS A 28 -8.26 11.52 -3.20
C LYS A 28 -9.40 10.56 -3.56
N PRO A 29 -10.42 10.42 -2.70
CA PRO A 29 -11.53 9.48 -2.92
C PRO A 29 -12.20 9.60 -4.30
N GLU A 30 -12.39 10.83 -4.81
CA GLU A 30 -13.06 11.07 -6.08
C GLU A 30 -12.26 10.52 -7.26
N SER A 31 -10.93 10.65 -7.23
CA SER A 31 -10.03 10.10 -8.24
C SER A 31 -9.96 8.58 -8.14
N LEU A 32 -9.88 8.05 -6.91
CA LEU A 32 -9.78 6.62 -6.66
C LEU A 32 -11.02 5.82 -7.08
N ARG A 33 -12.20 6.45 -7.13
CA ARG A 33 -13.44 5.82 -7.62
C ARG A 33 -13.27 5.18 -8.99
N ASN A 34 -12.46 5.80 -9.87
CA ASN A 34 -12.20 5.29 -11.23
C ASN A 34 -11.29 4.05 -11.24
N TYR A 35 -10.63 3.73 -10.12
CA TYR A 35 -9.72 2.60 -9.98
C TYR A 35 -10.31 1.44 -9.19
N VAL A 36 -11.41 1.65 -8.46
CA VAL A 36 -12.04 0.59 -7.65
C VAL A 36 -12.31 -0.67 -8.46
N GLY A 37 -12.85 -0.53 -9.69
CA GLY A 37 -13.10 -1.67 -10.57
C GLY A 37 -11.82 -2.39 -11.02
N LYS A 38 -10.71 -1.65 -11.23
CA LYS A 38 -9.42 -2.26 -11.52
C LYS A 38 -8.83 -2.96 -10.29
N MET A 39 -8.95 -2.35 -9.10
CA MET A 39 -8.50 -2.97 -7.85
C MET A 39 -9.25 -4.28 -7.58
N ASP A 40 -10.57 -4.27 -7.73
CA ASP A 40 -11.43 -5.45 -7.64
C ASP A 40 -10.95 -6.58 -8.57
N GLU A 41 -10.73 -6.23 -9.84
CA GLU A 41 -10.26 -7.18 -10.85
C GLU A 41 -8.87 -7.77 -10.51
N GLU A 42 -7.91 -6.93 -10.11
CA GLU A 42 -6.57 -7.40 -9.75
C GLU A 42 -6.58 -8.31 -8.51
N VAL A 43 -7.40 -7.98 -7.49
CA VAL A 43 -7.56 -8.82 -6.29
C VAL A 43 -8.20 -10.15 -6.65
N ARG A 44 -9.27 -10.13 -7.44
CA ARG A 44 -9.96 -11.33 -7.92
C ARG A 44 -9.02 -12.23 -8.71
N MET A 45 -8.31 -11.67 -9.69
CA MET A 45 -7.32 -12.38 -10.51
C MET A 45 -6.19 -12.96 -9.65
N HIS A 46 -5.69 -12.21 -8.67
CA HIS A 46 -4.68 -12.73 -7.74
C HIS A 46 -5.18 -13.96 -6.98
N MET A 47 -6.41 -13.92 -6.46
CA MET A 47 -7.00 -15.05 -5.75
C MET A 47 -7.21 -16.26 -6.67
N GLU A 48 -7.71 -16.05 -7.87
CA GLU A 48 -7.87 -17.12 -8.86
C GLU A 48 -6.55 -17.78 -9.24
N MET A 49 -5.52 -16.98 -9.55
CA MET A 49 -4.24 -17.51 -10.00
C MET A 49 -3.40 -18.11 -8.88
N HIS A 50 -3.50 -17.60 -7.66
CA HIS A 50 -2.56 -17.94 -6.60
C HIS A 50 -3.18 -18.66 -5.41
N TRP A 51 -4.50 -18.65 -5.25
CA TRP A 51 -5.18 -19.25 -4.10
C TRP A 51 -6.02 -20.47 -4.51
N GLN A 52 -6.74 -20.41 -5.63
CA GLN A 52 -7.54 -21.54 -6.07
C GLN A 52 -6.68 -22.80 -6.30
N GLY A 53 -7.19 -23.93 -5.81
CA GLY A 53 -6.50 -25.22 -5.90
C GLY A 53 -5.32 -25.41 -4.93
N LYS A 54 -4.99 -24.41 -4.10
CA LYS A 54 -3.95 -24.55 -3.06
C LYS A 54 -4.58 -24.84 -1.70
N GLN A 55 -3.90 -25.69 -0.94
CA GLN A 55 -4.28 -26.00 0.45
C GLN A 55 -3.54 -25.13 1.47
N GLU A 56 -2.36 -24.58 1.13
CA GLU A 56 -1.56 -23.74 2.03
C GLU A 56 -1.00 -22.54 1.28
N ILE A 57 -1.06 -21.36 1.91
CA ILE A 57 -0.58 -20.09 1.35
C ILE A 57 0.28 -19.37 2.39
N THR A 58 1.41 -18.81 1.94
CA THR A 58 2.25 -17.89 2.72
C THR A 58 1.95 -16.46 2.30
N MET A 59 1.58 -15.61 3.25
CA MET A 59 1.10 -14.26 2.99
C MET A 59 2.22 -13.25 2.68
N ILE A 60 3.39 -13.37 3.31
CA ILE A 60 4.48 -12.40 3.10
C ILE A 60 5.88 -13.03 3.17
N GLY A 61 6.74 -12.65 2.20
CA GLY A 61 8.18 -12.87 2.21
C GLY A 61 8.92 -11.55 2.45
N GLY A 62 9.80 -11.49 3.45
CA GLY A 62 10.44 -10.23 3.86
C GLY A 62 11.28 -9.56 2.76
N ILE A 63 11.11 -8.24 2.59
CA ILE A 63 11.75 -7.42 1.54
C ILE A 63 13.05 -6.72 2.01
N TRP A 64 13.28 -6.64 3.32
CA TRP A 64 14.36 -5.85 3.88
C TRP A 64 15.72 -6.55 3.78
N SER A 65 16.75 -5.77 3.48
CA SER A 65 18.14 -6.24 3.47
C SER A 65 19.06 -5.20 4.12
N VAL A 66 20.09 -5.70 4.81
CA VAL A 66 21.15 -4.85 5.36
C VAL A 66 21.89 -4.17 4.18
N PRO A 67 22.15 -2.86 4.23
CA PRO A 67 22.68 -2.08 3.10
C PRO A 67 24.18 -2.31 2.86
N ILE A 68 24.58 -3.56 2.60
CA ILE A 68 25.96 -3.97 2.30
C ILE A 68 26.06 -4.28 0.82
N ASN A 69 26.76 -3.43 0.06
CA ASN A 69 26.91 -3.57 -1.39
C ASN A 69 28.07 -4.51 -1.79
N LEU A 70 27.84 -5.81 -1.67
CA LEU A 70 28.76 -6.85 -2.17
C LEU A 70 28.03 -7.72 -3.21
N PRO A 71 28.70 -8.25 -4.25
CA PRO A 71 28.04 -8.90 -5.40
C PRO A 71 27.03 -10.01 -5.07
N PHE A 72 27.21 -10.68 -3.93
CA PHE A 72 26.40 -11.81 -3.47
C PHE A 72 25.25 -11.41 -2.52
N THR A 73 25.20 -10.16 -2.05
CA THR A 73 24.20 -9.73 -1.07
C THR A 73 22.84 -9.49 -1.71
N ARG A 74 21.77 -9.63 -0.90
CA ARG A 74 20.41 -9.23 -1.29
C ARG A 74 20.35 -7.75 -1.69
N PHE A 75 21.13 -6.90 -1.02
CA PHE A 75 21.20 -5.47 -1.31
C PHE A 75 21.77 -5.18 -2.71
N ASN A 76 22.87 -5.83 -3.11
CA ASN A 76 23.40 -5.67 -4.48
C ASN A 76 22.42 -6.16 -5.55
N ARG A 77 21.72 -7.29 -5.30
CA ARG A 77 20.63 -7.74 -6.18
C ARG A 77 19.50 -6.71 -6.26
N GLY A 78 19.14 -6.10 -5.13
CA GLY A 78 18.16 -5.01 -5.06
C GLY A 78 18.59 -3.77 -5.85
N LEU A 79 19.86 -3.37 -5.78
CA LEU A 79 20.40 -2.27 -6.60
C LEU A 79 20.28 -2.57 -8.11
N ARG A 80 20.62 -3.78 -8.53
CA ARG A 80 20.47 -4.20 -9.95
C ARG A 80 19.01 -4.24 -10.40
N ALA A 81 18.10 -4.71 -9.54
CA ALA A 81 16.66 -4.70 -9.82
C ALA A 81 16.12 -3.26 -9.91
N SER A 82 16.51 -2.38 -8.99
CA SER A 82 16.16 -0.96 -9.01
C SER A 82 16.63 -0.28 -10.31
N ALA A 83 17.84 -0.56 -10.78
CA ALA A 83 18.32 -0.03 -12.06
C ALA A 83 17.45 -0.44 -13.25
N ARG A 84 17.00 -1.70 -13.30
CA ARG A 84 16.09 -2.18 -14.37
C ARG A 84 14.72 -1.51 -14.30
N VAL A 85 14.14 -1.40 -13.10
CA VAL A 85 12.86 -0.73 -12.89
C VAL A 85 12.95 0.74 -13.28
N ARG A 86 14.06 1.42 -12.93
CA ARG A 86 14.30 2.81 -13.32
C ARG A 86 14.30 2.97 -14.83
N ASN A 87 15.02 2.12 -15.57
CA ASN A 87 15.03 2.18 -17.04
C ASN A 87 13.62 2.00 -17.62
N PHE A 88 12.89 1.00 -17.15
CA PHE A 88 11.50 0.78 -17.57
C PHE A 88 10.60 1.99 -17.27
N LEU A 89 10.75 2.61 -16.10
CA LEU A 89 9.97 3.80 -15.75
C LEU A 89 10.34 5.02 -16.60
N MET A 90 11.61 5.18 -17.00
CA MET A 90 12.00 6.25 -17.93
C MET A 90 11.31 6.09 -19.28
N ASP A 91 11.28 4.86 -19.81
CA ASP A 91 10.59 4.57 -21.08
C ASP A 91 9.08 4.85 -20.96
N LEU A 92 8.47 4.41 -19.85
CA LEU A 92 7.04 4.66 -19.59
C LEU A 92 6.74 6.16 -19.41
N ILE A 93 7.60 6.92 -18.75
CA ILE A 93 7.43 8.39 -18.62
C ILE A 93 7.47 9.06 -20.00
N ALA A 94 8.36 8.62 -20.90
CA ALA A 94 8.43 9.17 -22.25
C ALA A 94 7.14 8.89 -23.06
N GLU A 95 6.58 7.69 -22.92
CA GLU A 95 5.28 7.33 -23.48
C GLU A 95 4.16 8.21 -22.91
N LYS A 96 4.04 8.29 -21.58
CA LYS A 96 3.01 9.08 -20.88
C LYS A 96 3.09 10.57 -21.18
N ARG A 97 4.30 11.12 -21.35
CA ARG A 97 4.51 12.51 -21.81
C ARG A 97 3.94 12.71 -23.22
N THR A 98 4.03 11.70 -24.08
CA THR A 98 3.46 11.75 -25.44
C THR A 98 1.94 11.65 -25.40
N GLU A 99 1.36 10.82 -24.53
CA GLU A 99 -0.09 10.74 -24.32
C GLU A 99 -0.69 12.06 -23.82
N LEU A 100 -0.04 12.71 -22.84
CA LEU A 100 -0.47 14.02 -22.34
C LEU A 100 -0.48 15.08 -23.45
N ARG A 101 0.53 15.09 -24.33
CA ARG A 101 0.57 16.00 -25.49
C ARG A 101 -0.57 15.75 -26.48
N LYS A 102 -1.11 14.52 -26.52
CA LYS A 102 -2.27 14.15 -27.34
C LYS A 102 -3.62 14.45 -26.64
N GLY A 103 -3.60 15.02 -25.44
CA GLY A 103 -4.80 15.41 -24.70
C GLY A 103 -5.32 14.35 -23.74
N ALA A 104 -4.48 13.40 -23.30
CA ALA A 104 -4.87 12.48 -22.23
C ALA A 104 -5.14 13.22 -20.92
N ASP A 105 -6.03 12.66 -20.08
CA ASP A 105 -6.37 13.23 -18.78
C ASP A 105 -5.15 13.24 -17.84
N PRO A 106 -4.75 14.39 -17.29
CA PRO A 106 -3.70 14.49 -16.27
C PRO A 106 -3.84 13.51 -15.10
N HIS A 107 -5.06 13.12 -14.72
CA HIS A 107 -5.31 12.23 -13.58
C HIS A 107 -5.55 10.76 -13.96
N GLN A 108 -5.29 10.37 -15.22
CA GLN A 108 -5.49 8.99 -15.69
C GLN A 108 -4.57 7.94 -15.06
N ASP A 109 -3.39 8.37 -14.58
CA ASP A 109 -2.46 7.57 -13.79
C ASP A 109 -1.52 8.47 -12.98
N LEU A 110 -0.73 7.86 -12.08
CA LEU A 110 0.17 8.60 -11.20
C LEU A 110 1.26 9.35 -11.99
N ILE A 111 1.79 8.74 -13.05
CA ILE A 111 2.89 9.33 -13.84
C ILE A 111 2.38 10.58 -14.56
N THR A 112 1.19 10.51 -15.18
CA THR A 112 0.59 11.65 -15.86
C THR A 112 0.26 12.78 -14.89
N CYS A 113 -0.15 12.42 -13.67
CA CYS A 113 -0.46 13.39 -12.62
C CYS A 113 0.81 14.14 -12.19
N LEU A 114 1.91 13.42 -11.96
CA LEU A 114 3.20 14.02 -11.61
C LEU A 114 3.78 14.86 -12.76
N LEU A 115 3.67 14.39 -14.01
CA LEU A 115 4.09 15.14 -15.21
C LEU A 115 3.31 16.44 -15.41
N SER A 116 2.04 16.47 -15.01
CA SER A 116 1.16 17.64 -15.14
C SER A 116 1.26 18.60 -13.95
N THR A 117 1.93 18.19 -12.87
CA THR A 117 2.09 19.03 -11.69
C THR A 117 3.16 20.09 -11.93
N ARG A 118 2.82 21.35 -11.66
CA ARG A 118 3.73 22.48 -11.68
C ARG A 118 3.93 23.03 -10.27
N ASP A 119 5.11 23.58 -10.04
CA ASP A 119 5.39 24.38 -8.85
C ASP A 119 4.49 25.62 -8.80
N GLN A 120 3.87 25.86 -7.65
CA GLN A 120 2.94 26.97 -7.48
C GLN A 120 3.62 28.35 -7.51
N ASN A 121 4.93 28.43 -7.22
CA ASN A 121 5.65 29.70 -7.10
C ASN A 121 6.39 30.09 -8.38
N ASN A 122 7.01 29.12 -9.06
CA ASN A 122 7.83 29.38 -10.24
C ASN A 122 7.32 28.70 -11.53
N GLY A 123 6.29 27.83 -11.44
CA GLY A 123 5.71 27.13 -12.58
C GLY A 123 6.54 25.96 -13.12
N GLU A 124 7.66 25.61 -12.47
CA GLU A 124 8.55 24.53 -12.90
C GLU A 124 7.86 23.17 -12.86
N GLU A 125 8.20 22.34 -13.83
CA GLU A 125 7.77 20.94 -13.89
C GLU A 125 8.64 20.07 -12.99
N MET A 126 8.10 18.95 -12.52
CA MET A 126 8.90 17.95 -11.82
C MET A 126 9.96 17.37 -12.75
N THR A 127 11.17 17.21 -12.23
CA THR A 127 12.24 16.53 -12.95
C THR A 127 11.90 15.06 -13.13
N GLU A 128 12.39 14.46 -14.22
CA GLU A 128 12.18 13.04 -14.50
C GLU A 128 12.71 12.14 -13.38
N LYS A 129 13.80 12.56 -12.75
CA LYS A 129 14.37 11.90 -11.56
C LYS A 129 13.41 11.94 -10.37
N GLU A 130 12.79 13.07 -10.07
CA GLU A 130 11.78 13.18 -9.01
C GLU A 130 10.57 12.28 -9.30
N ILE A 131 10.10 12.24 -10.54
CA ILE A 131 8.96 11.39 -10.93
C ILE A 131 9.32 9.93 -10.69
N VAL A 132 10.47 9.45 -11.19
CA VAL A 132 10.89 8.06 -11.00
C VAL A 132 11.10 7.71 -9.53
N ASP A 133 11.78 8.56 -8.77
CA ASP A 133 12.04 8.30 -7.34
C ASP A 133 10.73 8.21 -6.55
N ASN A 134 9.73 9.06 -6.86
CA ASN A 134 8.43 9.01 -6.20
C ASN A 134 7.57 7.82 -6.64
N VAL A 135 7.57 7.44 -7.93
CA VAL A 135 6.83 6.27 -8.41
C VAL A 135 7.39 4.99 -7.78
N ILE A 136 8.72 4.82 -7.72
CA ILE A 136 9.35 3.69 -7.03
C ILE A 136 8.97 3.66 -5.55
N LEU A 137 9.00 4.82 -4.89
CA LEU A 137 8.62 4.91 -3.49
C LEU A 137 7.15 4.53 -3.27
N VAL A 138 6.22 5.06 -4.06
CA VAL A 138 4.78 4.76 -3.92
C VAL A 138 4.51 3.26 -4.14
N LEU A 139 5.10 2.66 -5.19
CA LEU A 139 4.94 1.23 -5.46
C LEU A 139 5.50 0.37 -4.33
N THR A 140 6.70 0.70 -3.83
CA THR A 140 7.34 -0.09 -2.76
C THR A 140 6.62 0.09 -1.42
N ALA A 141 6.24 1.33 -1.10
CA ALA A 141 5.55 1.65 0.14
C ALA A 141 4.17 1.00 0.18
N GLY A 142 3.37 1.15 -0.88
CA GLY A 142 2.04 0.55 -1.01
C GLY A 142 2.09 -0.97 -0.92
N HIS A 143 2.96 -1.62 -1.70
CA HIS A 143 3.09 -3.08 -1.71
C HIS A 143 3.38 -3.65 -0.32
N ASP A 144 4.42 -3.14 0.35
CA ASP A 144 4.85 -3.68 1.63
C ASP A 144 3.82 -3.50 2.74
N THR A 145 3.25 -2.30 2.87
CA THR A 145 2.33 -2.00 3.96
C THR A 145 0.99 -2.68 3.74
N SER A 146 0.49 -2.72 2.50
CA SER A 146 -0.76 -3.41 2.18
C SER A 146 -0.62 -4.92 2.36
N ALA A 147 0.48 -5.54 1.92
CA ALA A 147 0.71 -6.97 2.15
C ALA A 147 0.77 -7.33 3.65
N ILE A 148 1.43 -6.50 4.44
CA ILE A 148 1.47 -6.64 5.90
C ILE A 148 0.07 -6.48 6.50
N LEU A 149 -0.68 -5.45 6.08
CA LEU A 149 -2.04 -5.19 6.55
C LEU A 149 -2.96 -6.37 6.24
N THR A 150 -2.95 -6.88 5.01
CA THR A 150 -3.70 -8.07 4.58
C THR A 150 -3.34 -9.31 5.41
N THR A 151 -2.04 -9.51 5.69
CA THR A 151 -1.58 -10.59 6.59
C THR A 151 -2.18 -10.45 7.98
N PHE A 152 -2.21 -9.23 8.51
CA PHE A 152 -2.75 -8.98 9.85
C PHE A 152 -4.28 -9.02 9.91
N LEU A 153 -4.98 -8.67 8.84
CA LEU A 153 -6.44 -8.83 8.76
C LEU A 153 -6.86 -10.30 8.89
N ILE A 154 -6.13 -11.22 8.24
CA ILE A 154 -6.40 -12.67 8.31
C ILE A 154 -6.26 -13.23 9.73
N ARG A 155 -5.28 -12.71 10.48
CA ARG A 155 -5.04 -13.12 11.87
C ARG A 155 -5.71 -12.21 12.90
N ILE A 156 -6.42 -11.17 12.44
CA ILE A 156 -7.03 -10.14 13.29
C ILE A 156 -5.99 -9.64 14.30
N PHE A 157 -4.89 -9.07 13.81
CA PHE A 157 -3.78 -8.65 14.66
C PHE A 157 -3.54 -7.14 14.63
N TRP A 158 -3.10 -6.63 15.77
CA TRP A 158 -2.85 -5.21 16.02
C TRP A 158 -1.39 -4.88 15.72
N THR A 159 -1.13 -4.20 14.60
CA THR A 159 0.12 -3.45 14.45
C THR A 159 -0.07 -2.06 14.98
N MET A 160 0.18 -1.87 16.26
CA MET A 160 -0.38 -0.70 16.89
C MET A 160 0.62 0.01 17.80
N ASN A 161 0.65 1.33 17.63
CA ASN A 161 1.48 2.29 18.34
C ASN A 161 1.06 2.33 19.82
N MET A 162 1.89 2.86 20.71
CA MET A 162 1.61 2.87 22.15
C MET A 162 0.21 3.44 22.50
N THR A 163 -0.27 4.46 21.77
CA THR A 163 -1.58 5.10 21.99
C THR A 163 -2.77 4.19 21.68
N HIS A 164 -2.61 3.23 20.78
CA HIS A 164 -3.64 2.27 20.41
C HIS A 164 -3.84 1.18 21.47
N MET A 165 -2.81 0.94 22.28
CA MET A 165 -2.81 -0.02 23.38
C MET A 165 -3.03 0.65 24.75
N ASP A 166 -3.33 1.94 24.75
CA ASP A 166 -3.61 2.71 25.96
C ASP A 166 -5.05 2.49 26.40
N ASP A 167 -5.24 1.85 27.55
CA ASP A 167 -6.55 1.52 28.12
C ASP A 167 -7.33 2.75 28.59
N SER A 168 -6.65 3.88 28.82
CA SER A 168 -7.28 5.17 29.12
C SER A 168 -7.95 5.79 27.90
N ILE A 169 -7.57 5.36 26.70
CA ILE A 169 -8.12 5.80 25.42
C ILE A 169 -9.07 4.75 24.85
N PHE A 170 -8.63 3.50 24.82
CA PHE A 170 -9.34 2.37 24.23
C PHE A 170 -9.58 1.29 25.28
N THR A 171 -10.81 1.21 25.81
CA THR A 171 -11.18 0.17 26.79
C THR A 171 -10.91 -1.24 26.26
N GLU A 172 -10.26 -2.11 27.03
CA GLU A 172 -9.86 -3.46 26.60
C GLU A 172 -9.13 -3.47 25.23
N PRO A 173 -8.00 -2.76 25.07
CA PRO A 173 -7.40 -2.52 23.75
C PRO A 173 -6.83 -3.78 23.09
N SER A 174 -6.62 -4.85 23.86
CA SER A 174 -6.18 -6.16 23.37
C SER A 174 -7.31 -7.01 22.76
N LYS A 175 -8.58 -6.60 22.89
CA LYS A 175 -9.74 -7.31 22.38
C LYS A 175 -10.19 -6.72 21.04
N LEU A 176 -10.49 -7.57 20.06
CA LEU A 176 -11.08 -7.09 18.80
C LEU A 176 -12.53 -6.72 19.05
N ASP A 177 -12.78 -5.43 19.04
CA ASP A 177 -14.11 -4.87 19.08
C ASP A 177 -14.23 -3.83 17.95
N PRO A 178 -14.82 -4.20 16.80
CA PRO A 178 -15.07 -3.26 15.71
C PRO A 178 -16.06 -2.15 16.11
N THR A 179 -16.99 -2.44 17.04
CA THR A 179 -18.06 -1.50 17.44
C THR A 179 -17.55 -0.29 18.19
N ARG A 180 -16.30 -0.33 18.70
CA ARG A 180 -15.65 0.84 19.32
C ARG A 180 -15.55 2.05 18.39
N PHE A 181 -15.61 1.83 17.08
CA PHE A 181 -15.49 2.87 16.05
C PHE A 181 -16.84 3.37 15.55
N ASP A 182 -17.97 2.89 16.07
CA ASP A 182 -19.31 3.32 15.65
C ASP A 182 -19.57 4.80 15.95
N ASN A 183 -18.98 5.31 17.03
CA ASN A 183 -19.01 6.73 17.38
C ASN A 183 -17.61 7.35 17.25
N GLN A 184 -17.24 7.76 16.05
CA GLN A 184 -15.93 8.39 15.82
C GLN A 184 -15.68 9.64 16.67
N ALA A 185 -16.72 10.34 17.12
CA ALA A 185 -16.61 11.55 17.92
C ALA A 185 -16.21 11.28 19.39
N SER A 186 -16.39 10.06 19.89
CA SER A 186 -15.93 9.70 21.25
C SER A 186 -14.44 9.36 21.31
N ILE A 187 -13.79 9.20 20.16
CA ILE A 187 -12.37 8.87 20.06
C ILE A 187 -11.55 10.17 20.06
N PRO A 188 -10.64 10.38 21.03
CA PRO A 188 -9.83 11.58 21.07
C PRO A 188 -9.05 11.80 19.77
N PRO A 189 -8.94 13.04 19.26
CA PRO A 189 -8.08 13.30 18.11
C PRO A 189 -6.65 12.81 18.34
N TYR A 190 -5.99 12.32 17.29
CA TYR A 190 -4.61 11.83 17.34
C TYR A 190 -4.38 10.59 18.23
N SER A 191 -5.43 9.88 18.62
CA SER A 191 -5.32 8.61 19.35
C SER A 191 -5.11 7.40 18.42
N CYS A 192 -5.82 7.37 17.28
CA CYS A 192 -5.69 6.34 16.27
C CYS A 192 -4.86 6.82 15.07
N ILE A 193 -3.54 6.60 15.11
CA ILE A 193 -2.57 7.13 14.12
C ILE A 193 -1.86 6.05 13.29
N ALA A 194 -2.59 5.00 12.88
CA ALA A 194 -2.01 3.89 12.09
C ALA A 194 -1.36 4.35 10.78
N PHE A 195 -1.87 5.44 10.20
CA PHE A 195 -1.36 6.08 8.98
C PHE A 195 -0.66 7.41 9.28
N GLY A 196 -0.23 7.65 10.52
CA GLY A 196 0.19 8.97 10.98
C GLY A 196 -0.98 9.92 11.17
N ALA A 197 -0.69 11.22 11.31
CA ALA A 197 -1.72 12.23 11.51
C ALA A 197 -1.26 13.63 11.08
N GLY A 198 -2.24 14.55 10.98
CA GLY A 198 -1.99 15.94 10.61
C GLY A 198 -1.44 16.10 9.19
N PRO A 199 -0.68 17.18 8.90
CA PRO A 199 -0.14 17.46 7.58
C PRO A 199 0.79 16.39 7.01
N GLN A 200 1.26 15.44 7.83
CA GLN A 200 2.15 14.35 7.43
C GLN A 200 1.46 12.98 7.43
N MET A 201 0.13 12.94 7.50
CA MET A 201 -0.65 11.71 7.35
C MET A 201 -0.30 11.00 6.02
N CYS A 202 -0.30 9.67 6.01
CA CYS A 202 -0.02 8.88 4.82
C CYS A 202 -0.93 9.29 3.65
N PRO A 203 -0.39 9.65 2.48
CA PRO A 203 -1.21 10.02 1.32
C PRO A 203 -1.97 8.82 0.74
N GLY A 204 -1.53 7.59 1.00
CA GLY A 204 -2.15 6.35 0.54
C GLY A 204 -3.27 5.81 1.43
N TYR A 205 -3.74 6.56 2.44
CA TYR A 205 -4.76 6.09 3.39
C TYR A 205 -6.04 5.59 2.68
N GLU A 206 -6.62 6.41 1.80
CA GLU A 206 -7.88 6.05 1.12
C GLU A 206 -7.68 4.88 0.15
N PHE A 207 -6.54 4.82 -0.54
CA PHE A 207 -6.19 3.69 -1.39
C PHE A 207 -6.10 2.39 -0.58
N ALA A 208 -5.32 2.40 0.50
CA ALA A 208 -5.13 1.22 1.36
C ALA A 208 -6.46 0.77 2.00
N LYS A 209 -7.34 1.71 2.34
CA LYS A 209 -8.68 1.42 2.86
C LYS A 209 -9.52 0.67 1.84
N ILE A 210 -9.60 1.16 0.60
CA ILE A 210 -10.36 0.51 -0.48
C ILE A 210 -9.78 -0.87 -0.77
N GLU A 211 -8.47 -0.97 -0.96
CA GLU A 211 -7.76 -2.24 -1.21
C GLU A 211 -8.05 -3.27 -0.10
N SER A 212 -8.00 -2.84 1.16
CA SER A 212 -8.29 -3.70 2.31
C SER A 212 -9.75 -4.17 2.32
N LEU A 213 -10.71 -3.28 2.04
CA LEU A 213 -12.13 -3.62 2.02
C LEU A 213 -12.46 -4.64 0.91
N VAL A 214 -11.91 -4.45 -0.30
CA VAL A 214 -12.04 -5.40 -1.42
C VAL A 214 -11.42 -6.74 -1.06
N THR A 215 -10.22 -6.73 -0.49
CA THR A 215 -9.52 -7.96 -0.08
C THR A 215 -10.30 -8.72 0.99
N ILE A 216 -10.80 -8.03 2.03
CA ILE A 216 -11.62 -8.62 3.08
C ILE A 216 -12.91 -9.18 2.49
N HIS A 217 -13.57 -8.45 1.60
CA HIS A 217 -14.80 -8.90 0.94
C HIS A 217 -14.59 -10.28 0.30
N TYR A 218 -13.60 -10.43 -0.58
CA TYR A 218 -13.33 -11.72 -1.21
C TYR A 218 -12.91 -12.80 -0.21
N LEU A 219 -12.06 -12.45 0.76
CA LEU A 219 -11.63 -13.39 1.78
C LEU A 219 -12.82 -13.97 2.56
N VAL A 220 -13.74 -13.13 3.04
CA VAL A 220 -14.89 -13.56 3.88
C VAL A 220 -16.05 -14.14 3.08
N THR A 221 -16.15 -13.85 1.78
CA THR A 221 -17.27 -14.31 0.93
C THR A 221 -16.92 -15.52 0.08
N GLN A 222 -15.63 -15.81 -0.15
CA GLN A 222 -15.20 -16.93 -1.00
C GLN A 222 -14.44 -18.03 -0.25
N PHE A 223 -13.92 -17.76 0.94
CA PHE A 223 -13.07 -18.72 1.65
C PHE A 223 -13.43 -18.86 3.12
N THR A 224 -13.22 -20.06 3.65
CA THR A 224 -12.97 -20.26 5.07
C THR A 224 -11.48 -20.55 5.27
N TRP A 225 -10.91 -20.18 6.41
CA TRP A 225 -9.50 -20.41 6.68
C TRP A 225 -9.23 -20.82 8.12
N LYS A 226 -8.12 -21.56 8.29
CA LYS A 226 -7.55 -21.93 9.58
C LYS A 226 -6.05 -21.66 9.57
N LEU A 227 -5.53 -21.21 10.69
CA LEU A 227 -4.09 -21.01 10.84
C LEU A 227 -3.39 -22.38 10.92
N CYS A 228 -2.37 -22.62 10.08
CA CYS A 228 -1.64 -23.89 10.09
C CYS A 228 -0.80 -24.06 11.36
N ALA A 229 -0.20 -22.97 11.87
CA ALA A 229 0.59 -22.97 13.10
C ALA A 229 0.70 -21.56 13.70
N ASP A 230 0.82 -21.48 15.03
CA ASP A 230 1.28 -20.24 15.66
C ASP A 230 2.79 -20.10 15.49
N THR A 231 3.20 -19.32 14.49
CA THR A 231 4.61 -19.15 14.17
C THR A 231 5.29 -18.08 15.02
N GLY A 232 4.56 -17.34 15.87
CA GLY A 232 5.09 -16.15 16.53
C GLY A 232 5.49 -15.04 15.54
N PHE A 233 5.89 -13.89 16.07
CA PHE A 233 6.24 -12.70 15.30
C PHE A 233 7.66 -12.24 15.58
N SER A 234 8.31 -11.71 14.56
CA SER A 234 9.62 -11.07 14.69
C SER A 234 9.51 -9.59 14.30
N ARG A 235 10.30 -8.75 14.94
CA ARG A 235 10.42 -7.34 14.59
C ARG A 235 11.73 -7.13 13.84
N ASN A 236 11.66 -6.97 12.53
CA ASN A 236 12.86 -6.64 11.73
C ASN A 236 12.51 -6.06 10.34
N PRO A 237 12.61 -4.74 10.11
CA PRO A 237 12.43 -3.62 11.03
C PRO A 237 10.94 -3.37 11.38
N ARG A 238 10.00 -4.03 10.69
CA ARG A 238 8.55 -4.02 10.97
C ARG A 238 8.12 -5.34 11.62
N HIS A 239 6.92 -5.35 12.24
CA HIS A 239 6.31 -6.58 12.75
C HIS A 239 5.94 -7.48 11.57
N LEU A 240 6.52 -8.68 11.53
CA LEU A 240 6.30 -9.67 10.49
C LEU A 240 6.06 -11.04 11.16
N SER A 241 5.17 -11.84 10.58
CA SER A 241 5.08 -13.25 10.97
C SER A 241 6.39 -13.93 10.64
N SER A 242 6.97 -14.66 11.61
CA SER A 242 8.29 -15.29 11.47
C SER A 242 8.37 -16.29 10.31
N LYS A 243 7.23 -16.84 9.87
CA LYS A 243 7.10 -17.77 8.74
C LYS A 243 6.04 -17.31 7.72
N GLY A 244 5.75 -16.02 7.66
CA GLY A 244 4.82 -15.47 6.66
C GLY A 244 3.36 -15.91 6.80
N LEU A 245 2.96 -16.31 8.02
CA LEU A 245 1.60 -16.67 8.40
C LEU A 245 0.95 -17.75 7.50
N PRO A 246 1.39 -19.02 7.60
CA PRO A 246 0.80 -20.08 6.80
C PRO A 246 -0.65 -20.31 7.21
N ILE A 247 -1.55 -20.19 6.23
CA ILE A 247 -2.98 -20.48 6.40
C ILE A 247 -3.41 -21.62 5.50
N GLN A 248 -4.31 -22.44 6.03
CA GLN A 248 -5.07 -23.40 5.28
C GLN A 248 -6.38 -22.75 4.85
N ILE A 249 -6.66 -22.77 3.55
CA ILE A 249 -7.89 -22.19 2.99
C ILE A 249 -8.80 -23.30 2.44
N THR A 250 -10.10 -23.06 2.48
CA THR A 250 -11.11 -23.92 1.86
C THR A 250 -12.13 -23.03 1.13
N PRO A 251 -12.27 -23.15 -0.20
CA PRO A 251 -13.27 -22.41 -0.95
C PRO A 251 -14.67 -22.68 -0.41
N MET A 252 -15.50 -21.65 -0.34
CA MET A 252 -16.91 -21.80 0.01
C MET A 252 -17.71 -22.12 -1.25
N GLU A 253 -18.50 -23.19 -1.20
CA GLU A 253 -19.47 -23.50 -2.25
C GLU A 253 -20.70 -22.60 -2.07
N TYR A 254 -20.65 -21.38 -2.60
CA TYR A 254 -21.84 -20.55 -2.78
C TYR A 254 -22.22 -20.50 -4.26
N PRO A 255 -23.53 -20.53 -4.60
CA PRO A 255 -23.96 -20.28 -5.97
C PRO A 255 -23.46 -18.90 -6.44
N PRO A 256 -23.12 -18.75 -7.73
CA PRO A 256 -22.56 -17.50 -8.25
C PRO A 256 -23.46 -16.33 -7.89
N ILE A 257 -22.86 -15.24 -7.38
CA ILE A 257 -23.53 -13.98 -7.12
C ILE A 257 -24.15 -13.53 -8.44
N GLN A 258 -25.46 -13.73 -8.59
CA GLN A 258 -26.20 -13.18 -9.71
C GLN A 258 -26.11 -11.66 -9.61
N GLY A 259 -25.69 -11.02 -10.70
CA GLY A 259 -25.35 -9.61 -10.76
C GLY A 259 -26.33 -8.73 -9.99
N VAL A 260 -25.80 -7.89 -9.10
CA VAL A 260 -26.55 -6.82 -8.48
C VAL A 260 -27.09 -5.93 -9.62
N PRO A 261 -28.39 -5.58 -9.63
CA PRO A 261 -29.02 -4.80 -10.70
C PRO A 261 -28.39 -3.40 -10.89
#